data_AF-A0A563DFR6-F1
#
_entry.id   AF-A0A563DFR6-F1
#
_cell.length_a   1.000
_cell.length_b   1.000
_cell.length_c   1.000
_cell.angle_alpha   90.00
_cell.angle_beta   90.00
_cell.angle_gamma   90.00
#
_symmetry.space_group_name_H-M   'P 1'
#
loop_
_entity.id
_entity.type
_entity.pdbx_description
1 polymer ?
#
loop_
_entity_poly.entity_id
_entity_poly.type
_entity_poly.pdbx_seq_one_letter_code
_entity_poly.pdbx_strand_id
1 'polypeptide(L)'
;MKSNIKLNEKECTEISTKLSFVIGSIDRVGSGFYGDEETALALLLCFKENKMLDILSNIRRIFDISLEKHLSEDEFEKFIEKEIEVWKPPYNATKEELLKLLQEC
;
A
#
# COMPACT_ATOMS: atom_id res chain seq x y z
N MET A 1 12.75 15.82 17.68
CA MET A 1 12.54 16.88 16.67
C MET A 1 11.12 16.83 16.17
N LYS A 2 10.38 17.96 16.19
CA LYS A 2 9.17 18.11 15.38
C LYS A 2 9.59 18.68 14.03
N SER A 3 10.07 17.82 13.14
CA SER A 3 10.15 18.15 11.72
C SER A 3 8.71 18.15 11.19
N ASN A 4 8.16 19.33 10.93
CA ASN A 4 6.86 19.44 10.25
C ASN A 4 7.12 19.23 8.76
N ILE A 5 7.11 17.97 8.32
CA ILE A 5 7.14 17.61 6.90
C ILE A 5 5.96 18.33 6.23
N LYS A 6 6.26 19.24 5.31
CA LYS A 6 5.24 20.05 4.64
C LYS A 6 5.21 19.67 3.16
N LEU A 7 4.24 18.84 2.81
CA LEU A 7 3.86 18.62 1.42
C LEU A 7 3.24 19.90 0.85
N ASN A 8 3.50 20.20 -0.42
CA ASN A 8 2.80 21.28 -1.12
C ASN A 8 1.39 20.83 -1.56
N GLU A 9 0.55 21.80 -1.93
CA GLU A 9 -0.85 21.54 -2.29
C GLU A 9 -0.99 20.54 -3.45
N LYS A 10 -0.10 20.59 -4.44
CA LYS A 10 -0.08 19.67 -5.57
C LYS A 10 0.26 18.25 -5.13
N GLU A 11 1.29 18.08 -4.30
CA GLU A 11 1.67 16.79 -3.72
C GLU A 11 0.53 16.20 -2.87
N CYS A 12 -0.11 17.01 -2.02
CA CYS A 12 -1.28 16.60 -1.23
C CYS A 12 -2.45 16.16 -2.11
N THR A 13 -2.77 16.92 -3.15
CA THR A 13 -3.88 16.62 -4.07
C THR A 13 -3.60 15.32 -4.83
N GLU A 14 -2.36 15.13 -5.30
CA GLU A 14 -1.94 13.94 -6.02
C GLU A 14 -1.99 12.69 -5.15
N ILE A 15 -1.47 12.76 -3.92
CA ILE A 15 -1.55 11.66 -2.94
C ILE A 15 -3.01 11.35 -2.61
N SER A 16 -3.82 12.36 -2.28
CA SER A 16 -5.22 12.18 -1.89
C SER A 16 -6.04 11.53 -3.01
N THR A 17 -5.84 11.96 -4.26
CA THR A 17 -6.53 11.39 -5.43
C THR A 17 -6.15 9.93 -5.63
N LYS A 18 -4.85 9.60 -5.55
CA LYS A 18 -4.36 8.22 -5.72
C LYS A 18 -4.84 7.31 -4.59
N LEU A 19 -4.79 7.77 -3.34
CA LEU A 19 -5.28 7.01 -2.19
C LEU A 19 -6.79 6.79 -2.29
N SER A 20 -7.56 7.81 -2.66
CA SER A 20 -9.02 7.68 -2.84
C SER A 20 -9.37 6.66 -3.91
N PHE A 21 -8.60 6.63 -5.00
CA PHE A 21 -8.77 5.62 -6.05
C PHE A 21 -8.45 4.21 -5.54
N VAL A 22 -7.32 4.01 -4.85
CA VAL A 22 -6.94 2.70 -4.31
C VAL A 22 -7.96 2.20 -3.30
N ILE A 23 -8.28 3.01 -2.29
CA ILE A 23 -9.23 2.66 -1.22
C ILE A 23 -10.61 2.41 -1.82
N GLY A 24 -11.12 3.32 -2.64
CA GLY A 24 -12.44 3.17 -3.26
C GLY A 24 -12.55 1.96 -4.18
N SER A 25 -11.45 1.55 -4.82
CA SER A 25 -11.42 0.33 -5.64
C SER A 25 -11.42 -0.92 -4.77
N ILE A 26 -10.66 -0.94 -3.67
CA ILE A 26 -10.64 -2.04 -2.71
C ILE A 26 -12.02 -2.19 -2.05
N ASP A 27 -12.63 -1.10 -1.57
CA ASP A 27 -13.95 -1.13 -0.91
C ASP A 27 -15.04 -1.65 -1.86
N ARG A 28 -15.02 -1.21 -3.12
CA ARG A 28 -16.01 -1.66 -4.12
C ARG A 28 -15.85 -3.13 -4.45
N VAL A 29 -14.62 -3.62 -4.56
CA VAL A 29 -14.37 -5.04 -4.82
C VAL A 29 -14.70 -5.87 -3.58
N GLY A 30 -14.22 -5.46 -2.40
CA GLY A 30 -14.44 -6.17 -1.13
C GLY A 30 -15.91 -6.30 -0.73
N SER A 31 -16.78 -5.36 -1.12
CA SER A 31 -18.23 -5.42 -0.88
C SER A 31 -19.03 -6.03 -2.04
N GLY A 32 -18.39 -6.34 -3.17
CA GLY A 32 -19.06 -6.79 -4.40
C GLY A 32 -19.22 -8.31 -4.54
N PHE A 33 -18.59 -9.08 -3.66
CA PHE A 33 -18.57 -10.55 -3.69
C PHE A 33 -18.98 -11.11 -2.32
N TYR A 34 -19.50 -12.34 -2.32
CA TYR A 34 -20.06 -12.97 -1.11
C TYR A 34 -19.21 -14.13 -0.57
N GLY A 35 -18.20 -14.58 -1.31
CA GLY A 35 -17.27 -15.63 -0.89
C GLY A 35 -15.86 -15.08 -0.74
N ASP A 36 -15.12 -15.57 0.26
CA ASP A 36 -13.80 -15.06 0.62
C ASP A 36 -12.78 -15.33 -0.50
N GLU A 37 -12.87 -16.49 -1.16
CA GLU A 37 -12.02 -16.85 -2.29
C GLU A 37 -12.29 -15.96 -3.52
N GLU A 38 -13.55 -15.77 -3.89
CA GLU A 38 -13.93 -14.91 -5.01
C GLU A 38 -13.51 -13.45 -4.76
N THR A 39 -13.69 -12.97 -3.53
CA THR A 39 -13.28 -11.62 -3.12
C THR A 39 -11.76 -11.47 -3.23
N ALA A 40 -10.98 -12.43 -2.74
CA ALA A 40 -9.52 -12.40 -2.83
C ALA A 40 -9.01 -12.43 -4.28
N LEU A 41 -9.60 -13.28 -5.13
CA LEU A 41 -9.26 -13.35 -6.55
C LEU A 41 -9.63 -12.05 -7.29
N ALA A 42 -10.78 -11.46 -6.98
CA ALA A 42 -11.20 -10.19 -7.56
C ALA A 42 -10.29 -9.03 -7.12
N LEU A 43 -9.86 -9.01 -5.85
CA LEU A 43 -8.88 -8.05 -5.36
C LEU A 43 -7.54 -8.22 -6.08
N LEU A 44 -7.04 -9.45 -6.24
CA LEU A 44 -5.81 -9.71 -6.98
C LEU A 44 -5.88 -9.19 -8.42
N LEU A 45 -6.99 -9.47 -9.12
CA LEU A 45 -7.20 -8.97 -10.48
C LEU A 45 -7.24 -7.43 -10.50
N CYS A 46 -7.95 -6.81 -9.54
CA CYS A 46 -8.05 -5.36 -9.40
C CYS A 46 -6.67 -4.71 -9.17
N PHE A 47 -5.83 -5.31 -8.31
CA PHE A 47 -4.46 -4.87 -8.06
C PHE A 47 -3.61 -4.90 -9.33
N LYS A 48 -3.75 -5.96 -10.13
CA LYS A 48 -3.03 -6.14 -11.39
C LYS A 48 -3.48 -5.15 -12.47
N GLU A 49 -4.78 -5.10 -12.75
CA GLU A 49 -5.34 -4.25 -13.82
C GLU A 49 -5.11 -2.76 -13.55
N ASN A 50 -5.29 -2.33 -12.30
CA ASN A 50 -5.12 -0.93 -11.92
C ASN A 50 -3.69 -0.56 -11.54
N LYS A 51 -2.73 -1.49 -11.64
CA LYS A 51 -1.33 -1.30 -11.23
C LYS A 51 -1.23 -0.69 -9.82
N MET A 52 -2.00 -1.21 -8.87
CA MET A 52 -2.14 -0.58 -7.55
C MET A 52 -0.80 -0.48 -6.81
N LEU A 53 0.09 -1.46 -6.97
CA LEU A 53 1.41 -1.42 -6.37
C LEU A 53 2.28 -0.27 -6.92
N ASP A 54 2.15 0.05 -8.22
CA ASP A 54 2.84 1.21 -8.81
C ASP A 54 2.31 2.52 -8.24
N ILE A 55 0.99 2.61 -8.04
CA ILE A 55 0.35 3.79 -7.44
C ILE A 55 0.82 3.98 -6.01
N LEU A 56 0.82 2.92 -5.20
CA LEU A 56 1.28 2.94 -3.80
C LEU A 56 2.78 3.27 -3.72
N SER A 57 3.60 2.68 -4.59
CA SER A 57 5.03 2.98 -4.69
C SER A 57 5.26 4.45 -5.06
N ASN A 58 4.43 5.00 -5.95
CA ASN A 58 4.51 6.40 -6.33
C ASN A 58 4.11 7.34 -5.18
N ILE A 59 3.05 7.03 -4.43
CA ILE A 59 2.68 7.74 -3.20
C ILE A 59 3.86 7.73 -2.23
N ARG A 60 4.45 6.56 -1.97
CA ARG A 60 5.60 6.41 -1.08
C ARG A 60 6.78 7.28 -1.52
N ARG A 61 7.11 7.27 -2.81
CA ARG A 61 8.17 8.10 -3.40
C ARG A 61 7.91 9.60 -3.19
N ILE A 62 6.67 10.08 -3.28
CA ILE A 62 6.35 11.49 -3.01
C ILE A 62 6.66 11.83 -1.54
N PHE A 63 6.31 10.94 -0.61
CA PHE A 63 6.67 11.12 0.80
C PHE A 63 8.18 11.08 1.02
N ASP A 64 8.90 10.13 0.44
CA ASP A 64 10.35 10.00 0.61
C ASP A 64 11.09 11.24 0.09
N ILE A 65 10.73 11.76 -1.09
CA ILE A 65 11.28 13.02 -1.62
C ILE A 65 10.96 14.20 -0.69
N SER A 66 9.78 14.22 -0.07
CA SER A 66 9.44 15.27 0.89
C SER A 66 10.25 15.15 2.17
N LEU A 67 10.49 13.93 2.65
CA LEU A 67 11.30 13.63 3.82
C LEU A 67 12.77 14.02 3.61
N GLU A 68 13.37 13.64 2.47
CA GLU A 68 14.76 13.99 2.10
C GLU A 68 15.01 15.50 2.08
N LYS A 69 13.99 16.32 1.76
CA LYS A 69 14.10 17.79 1.78
C LYS A 69 14.18 18.38 3.20
N HIS A 70 13.75 17.63 4.22
CA HIS A 70 13.54 18.14 5.59
C HIS A 70 14.31 17.39 6.67
N LEU A 71 14.88 16.23 6.34
CA LEU A 71 15.67 15.39 7.24
C LEU A 71 17.13 15.37 6.78
N SER A 72 18.07 15.24 7.71
CA SER A 72 19.42 14.84 7.33
C SER A 72 19.44 13.38 6.87
N GLU A 73 20.51 12.97 6.19
CA GLU A 73 20.71 11.58 5.74
C GLU A 73 20.53 10.58 6.89
N ASP A 74 21.22 10.80 8.02
CA ASP A 74 21.09 9.97 9.24
C ASP A 74 19.65 9.91 9.80
N GLU A 75 18.86 10.97 9.64
CA GLU A 75 17.49 11.03 10.15
C GLU A 75 16.52 10.31 9.22
N PHE A 76 16.77 10.39 7.91
CA PHE A 76 16.03 9.68 6.90
C PHE A 76 16.30 8.17 6.98
N GLU A 77 17.57 7.76 7.14
CA GLU A 77 17.95 6.37 7.33
C GLU A 77 17.25 5.77 8.56
N LYS A 78 17.34 6.44 9.72
CA LYS A 78 16.60 6.04 10.92
C LYS A 78 15.09 6.03 10.75
N PHE A 79 14.54 6.87 9.87
CA PHE A 79 13.10 6.88 9.58
C PHE A 79 12.69 5.66 8.76
N ILE A 80 13.50 5.25 7.79
CA ILE A 80 13.28 4.04 6.97
C ILE A 80 13.53 2.77 7.79
N GLU A 81 14.56 2.78 8.64
CA GLU A 81 14.98 1.64 9.47
C GLU A 81 14.06 1.38 10.66
N LYS A 82 13.12 2.28 10.99
CA LYS A 82 12.11 1.99 12.01
C LYS A 82 11.35 0.74 11.60
N GLU A 83 11.65 -0.36 12.30
CA GLU A 83 11.02 -1.65 12.06
C GLU A 83 9.51 -1.50 12.14
N ILE A 84 8.88 -1.58 10.96
CA ILE A 84 7.45 -1.85 10.86
C ILE A 84 7.35 -3.36 10.92
N GLU A 85 6.50 -3.89 11.80
CA GLU A 85 6.16 -5.30 11.77
C GLU A 85 5.50 -5.62 10.42
N VAL A 86 6.29 -6.18 9.49
CA VAL A 86 5.80 -6.54 8.16
C VAL A 86 5.22 -7.93 8.24
N TRP A 87 3.95 -8.08 7.84
CA TRP A 87 3.35 -9.39 7.63
C TRP A 87 4.25 -10.21 6.69
N LYS A 88 4.65 -11.40 7.13
CA LYS A 88 5.55 -12.26 6.34
C LYS A 88 4.74 -12.96 5.26
N PRO A 89 5.05 -12.74 3.97
CA PRO A 89 4.40 -13.49 2.90
C PRO A 89 4.62 -15.00 3.08
N PRO A 90 3.63 -15.85 2.78
CA PRO A 90 3.78 -17.30 2.80
C PRO A 90 4.63 -17.74 1.61
N TYR A 91 5.93 -17.46 1.67
CA TYR A 91 6.89 -17.81 0.63
C TYR A 91 6.85 -19.32 0.40
N ASN A 92 6.86 -19.71 -0.89
CA ASN A 92 6.78 -21.10 -1.36
C ASN A 92 5.41 -21.79 -1.20
N ALA A 93 4.37 -21.10 -0.72
CA ALA A 93 3.03 -21.66 -0.73
C ALA A 93 2.54 -21.86 -2.17
N THR A 94 1.96 -23.03 -2.41
CA THR A 94 1.21 -23.36 -3.63
C THR A 94 -0.09 -22.56 -3.70
N LYS A 95 -0.70 -22.53 -4.88
CA LYS A 95 -2.02 -21.90 -5.05
C LYS A 95 -3.04 -22.49 -4.09
N GLU A 96 -3.07 -23.80 -3.95
CA GLU A 96 -4.02 -24.53 -3.10
C GLU A 96 -3.80 -24.21 -1.61
N GLU A 97 -2.55 -24.04 -1.17
CA GLU A 97 -2.23 -23.62 0.19
C GLU A 97 -2.66 -22.17 0.46
N LEU A 98 -2.45 -21.27 -0.51
CA LEU A 98 -2.93 -19.88 -0.40
C LEU A 98 -4.46 -19.81 -0.28
N LEU A 99 -5.17 -20.63 -1.06
CA LEU A 99 -6.64 -20.70 -1.01
C LEU A 99 -7.15 -21.24 0.33
N LYS A 100 -6.48 -22.22 0.93
CA LYS A 100 -6.81 -22.70 2.28
C LYS A 100 -6.64 -21.62 3.34
N LEU A 101 -5.53 -20.87 3.29
CA LEU A 101 -5.28 -19.78 4.23
C LEU A 101 -6.39 -18.71 4.18
N LEU A 102 -6.97 -18.46 3.01
CA LEU A 102 -8.09 -17.52 2.86
C LEU A 102 -9.39 -18.02 3.50
N GLN A 103 -9.60 -19.33 3.60
CA GLN A 103 -10.79 -19.92 4.25
C GLN A 103 -10.67 -19.96 5.78
N GLU A 104 -9.45 -19.81 6.31
CA GLU A 104 -9.14 -19.83 7.74
C GLU A 104 -9.09 -18.42 8.37
N CYS A 105 -9.19 -17.36 7.55
CA CYS A 105 -9.21 -15.95 7.96
C CYS A 105 -10.63 -15.48 8.29
#